data_AF-A0A7Y3EUM0-F1
#
_entry.id   AF-A0A7Y3EUM0-F1
#
_cell.length_a   1.000
_cell.length_b   1.000
_cell.length_c   1.000
_cell.angle_alpha   90.00
_cell.angle_beta   90.00
_cell.angle_gamma   90.00
#
_symmetry.space_group_name_H-M   'P 1'
#
loop_
_entity.id
_entity.type
_entity.pdbx_description
1 polymer ?
#
loop_
_entity_poly.entity_id
_entity_poly.type
_entity_poly.pdbx_seq_one_letter_code
_entity_poly.pdbx_strand_id
1 'polypeptide(L)'
;MLFIKEKTKLVAFNYERSRAMVLKKIITLIGLCLGLLLLTMSTGFAAEVESQAREVVFSTKIGLVFAVLLIVIFLFVFEWVRVDVVGMIMMVVLPILGLVTPQEAISGLSSNAVVAIIAVIIIGAGLDKTGCMNILARRIIKLAGKSESRIMTLISTTVALISSFMQNIGAAALFMPVVLRIGRQTGIPASKILMPMGFCAIIGGTITLVGASPTILLNDLIFQANELNILGVELEPFGLFTQTPIGIALVCSALLYFVIFGRLVIPRMDDDQEDNRLMPSSLADTYQEVAGAYELEVPADFGPFTLEELHIRDNYHCTTVGVYLPDKRVKNYAPTRDELIRSGEILVLVGNEAHVRRCAKELGFIFKGDLDVFAEDFSPNNAGILEGIVTPRSLLAGHTMREKRFRKTNGVVPVVLCRDGICQFDQITRETIKPGDALLMFGRWDKFRELQKKNSFTFTSE
;
A
#
# COMPACT_ATOMS: atom_id res chain seq x y z
N MET A 1 -14.36 -27.08 -3.62
CA MET A 1 -14.43 -26.80 -2.17
C MET A 1 -13.18 -27.25 -1.39
N LEU A 2 -12.47 -28.32 -1.80
CA LEU A 2 -11.16 -28.69 -1.19
C LEU A 2 -10.02 -27.69 -1.50
N PHE A 3 -9.97 -27.11 -2.69
CA PHE A 3 -8.94 -26.15 -3.12
C PHE A 3 -8.92 -24.82 -2.33
N ILE A 4 -10.08 -24.40 -1.79
CA ILE A 4 -10.18 -23.20 -0.96
C ILE A 4 -9.56 -23.47 0.42
N LYS A 5 -9.74 -24.67 0.96
CA LYS A 5 -9.16 -25.07 2.26
C LYS A 5 -7.64 -25.14 2.25
N GLU A 6 -7.02 -25.45 1.10
CA GLU A 6 -5.56 -25.45 0.94
C GLU A 6 -4.97 -24.05 0.76
N LYS A 7 -5.61 -23.17 -0.02
CA LYS A 7 -5.15 -21.77 -0.15
C LYS A 7 -5.28 -20.99 1.16
N THR A 8 -6.33 -21.21 1.96
CA THR A 8 -6.44 -20.58 3.29
C THR A 8 -5.36 -21.09 4.26
N LYS A 9 -4.96 -22.37 4.16
CA LYS A 9 -3.84 -22.92 4.93
C LYS A 9 -2.49 -22.34 4.50
N LEU A 10 -2.28 -22.12 3.20
CA LEU A 10 -1.01 -21.58 2.69
C LEU A 10 -0.81 -20.10 3.07
N VAL A 11 -1.89 -19.30 3.06
CA VAL A 11 -1.86 -17.90 3.52
C VAL A 11 -1.67 -17.82 5.04
N ALA A 12 -2.34 -18.67 5.81
CA ALA A 12 -2.13 -18.76 7.26
C ALA A 12 -0.70 -19.24 7.61
N PHE A 13 -0.15 -20.20 6.85
CA PHE A 13 1.21 -20.71 7.03
C PHE A 13 2.29 -19.68 6.69
N ASN A 14 2.11 -18.92 5.59
CA ASN A 14 3.03 -17.82 5.26
C ASN A 14 2.92 -16.66 6.27
N TYR A 15 1.74 -16.38 6.81
CA TYR A 15 1.54 -15.41 7.88
C TYR A 15 2.23 -15.83 9.20
N GLU A 16 2.09 -17.10 9.61
CA GLU A 16 2.79 -17.65 10.79
C GLU A 16 4.31 -17.70 10.61
N ARG A 17 4.80 -18.05 9.42
CA ARG A 17 6.24 -18.09 9.13
C ARG A 17 6.87 -16.70 9.12
N SER A 18 6.14 -15.70 8.64
CA SER A 18 6.55 -14.29 8.70
C SER A 18 6.56 -13.78 10.15
N ARG A 19 5.54 -14.11 10.96
CA ARG A 19 5.51 -13.83 12.40
C ARG A 19 6.67 -14.48 13.15
N ALA A 20 6.94 -15.76 12.91
CA ALA A 20 8.05 -16.48 13.57
C ALA A 20 9.41 -15.88 13.21
N MET A 21 9.60 -15.45 11.95
CA MET A 21 10.85 -14.81 11.52
C MET A 21 11.03 -13.41 12.13
N VAL A 22 9.95 -12.63 12.21
CA VAL A 22 9.93 -11.31 12.88
C VAL A 22 10.18 -11.47 14.38
N LEU A 23 9.51 -12.43 15.03
CA LEU A 23 9.70 -12.74 16.45
C LEU A 23 11.15 -13.15 16.74
N LYS A 24 11.75 -14.00 15.89
CA LYS A 24 13.15 -14.39 16.03
C LYS A 24 14.09 -13.19 15.90
N LYS A 25 13.83 -12.27 14.95
CA LYS A 25 14.59 -11.03 14.80
C LYS A 25 14.43 -10.09 16.00
N ILE A 26 13.23 -9.95 16.53
CA ILE A 26 12.94 -9.14 17.74
C ILE A 26 13.65 -9.72 18.96
N ILE A 27 13.55 -11.03 19.19
CA ILE A 27 14.25 -11.72 20.29
C ILE A 27 15.77 -11.53 20.15
N THR A 28 16.31 -11.66 18.93
CA THR A 28 17.74 -11.44 18.68
C THR A 28 18.15 -9.99 18.95
N LEU A 29 17.32 -9.01 18.56
CA LEU A 29 17.58 -7.58 18.78
C LEU A 29 17.47 -7.22 20.26
N ILE A 30 16.48 -7.74 20.98
CA ILE A 30 16.33 -7.58 22.44
C ILE A 30 17.55 -8.19 23.15
N GLY A 31 17.99 -9.38 22.74
CA GLY A 31 19.20 -10.01 23.29
C GLY A 31 20.46 -9.20 23.01
N LEU A 32 20.60 -8.61 21.82
CA LEU A 32 21.71 -7.74 21.47
C LEU A 32 21.70 -6.43 22.27
N CYS A 33 20.52 -5.82 22.43
CA CYS A 33 20.34 -4.61 23.24
C CYS A 33 20.59 -4.89 24.72
N LEU A 34 20.08 -5.99 25.29
CA LEU A 34 20.39 -6.41 26.66
C LEU A 34 21.88 -6.68 26.83
N GLY A 35 22.51 -7.33 25.85
CA GLY A 35 23.95 -7.59 25.84
C GLY A 35 24.77 -6.30 25.82
N LEU A 36 24.38 -5.32 24.98
CA LEU A 36 25.01 -4.00 24.95
C LEU A 36 24.80 -3.24 26.27
N LEU A 37 23.59 -3.31 26.84
CA LEU A 37 23.23 -2.65 28.10
C LEU A 37 24.05 -3.24 29.26
N LEU A 38 24.17 -4.57 29.32
CA LEU A 38 25.01 -5.30 30.27
C LEU A 38 26.52 -5.00 30.08
N LEU A 39 26.97 -4.83 28.83
CA LEU A 39 28.35 -4.42 28.53
C LEU A 39 28.63 -2.97 28.97
N THR A 40 27.66 -2.06 28.84
CA THR A 40 27.78 -0.66 29.31
C THR A 40 27.62 -0.50 30.82
N MET A 41 26.98 -1.47 31.51
CA MET A 41 26.86 -1.49 32.97
C MET A 41 28.14 -1.96 33.68
N SER A 42 29.28 -2.00 32.97
CA SER A 42 30.57 -2.44 33.51
C SER A 42 31.00 -1.62 34.73
N THR A 43 31.16 -2.36 35.83
CA THR A 43 31.94 -2.10 37.06
C THR A 43 31.53 -0.99 38.02
N GLY A 44 30.90 0.10 37.58
CA GLY A 44 30.47 1.19 38.49
C GLY A 44 29.05 1.00 39.06
N PHE A 45 28.08 0.89 38.15
CA PHE A 45 26.66 0.83 38.51
C PHE A 45 26.26 -0.48 39.21
N ALA A 46 26.84 -1.61 38.81
CA ALA A 46 26.55 -2.91 39.43
C ALA A 46 26.96 -2.95 40.92
N ALA A 47 28.09 -2.31 41.29
CA ALA A 47 28.53 -2.25 42.68
C ALA A 47 27.65 -1.33 43.54
N GLU A 48 27.12 -0.26 42.94
CA GLU A 48 26.21 0.69 43.60
C GLU A 48 24.81 0.09 43.78
N VAL A 49 24.33 -0.68 42.78
CA VAL A 49 23.11 -1.50 42.88
C VAL A 49 23.29 -2.65 43.87
N GLU A 50 24.45 -3.31 43.93
CA GLU A 50 24.72 -4.39 44.88
C GLU A 50 24.82 -3.89 46.33
N SER A 51 25.33 -2.66 46.53
CA SER A 51 25.31 -1.93 47.80
C SER A 51 23.89 -1.60 48.26
N GLN A 52 23.05 -1.03 47.39
CA GLN A 52 21.64 -0.72 47.70
C GLN A 52 20.76 -1.99 47.83
N ALA A 53 21.03 -3.04 47.04
CA ALA A 53 20.25 -4.28 47.07
C ALA A 53 20.47 -5.11 48.34
N ARG A 54 21.62 -4.96 49.02
CA ARG A 54 21.87 -5.62 50.32
C ARG A 54 20.97 -5.09 51.44
N GLU A 55 20.38 -3.92 51.31
CA GLU A 55 19.41 -3.36 52.27
C GLU A 55 17.95 -3.70 51.93
N VAL A 56 17.66 -4.21 50.73
CA VAL A 56 16.28 -4.52 50.31
C VAL A 56 15.88 -5.93 50.71
N VAL A 57 15.15 -6.06 51.82
CA VAL A 57 14.55 -7.33 52.24
C VAL A 57 13.40 -7.68 51.27
N PHE A 58 13.56 -8.76 50.50
CA PHE A 58 12.52 -9.24 49.58
C PHE A 58 11.24 -9.64 50.36
N SER A 59 10.22 -8.78 50.27
CA SER A 59 8.88 -9.07 50.80
C SER A 59 8.09 -9.94 49.83
N THR A 60 7.20 -10.79 50.35
CA THR A 60 6.25 -11.58 49.54
C THR A 60 5.43 -10.71 48.60
N LYS A 61 5.10 -9.47 49.02
CA LYS A 61 4.40 -8.49 48.18
C LYS A 61 5.24 -8.07 46.97
N ILE A 62 6.54 -7.85 47.16
CA ILE A 62 7.47 -7.48 46.07
C ILE A 62 7.55 -8.63 45.05
N GLY A 63 7.68 -9.87 45.51
CA GLY A 63 7.67 -11.05 44.64
C GLY A 63 6.39 -11.20 43.82
N LEU A 64 5.22 -10.94 44.44
CA LEU A 64 3.93 -10.95 43.74
C LEU A 64 3.84 -9.85 42.67
N VAL A 65 4.28 -8.63 42.96
CA VAL A 65 4.31 -7.53 41.98
C VAL A 65 5.19 -7.89 40.78
N PHE A 66 6.39 -8.44 41.01
CA PHE A 66 7.26 -8.89 39.93
C PHE A 66 6.64 -10.02 39.10
N ALA A 67 5.96 -10.97 39.74
CA ALA A 67 5.26 -12.04 39.02
C ALA A 67 4.15 -11.47 38.12
N VAL A 68 3.36 -10.52 38.62
CA VAL A 68 2.32 -9.84 37.82
C VAL A 68 2.94 -9.06 36.66
N LEU A 69 4.03 -8.32 36.89
CA LEU A 69 4.76 -7.60 35.84
C LEU A 69 5.27 -8.55 34.74
N LEU A 70 5.85 -9.69 35.12
CA LEU A 70 6.29 -10.72 34.16
C LEU A 70 5.14 -11.24 33.32
N ILE A 71 3.97 -11.46 33.93
CA ILE A 71 2.75 -11.89 33.21
C ILE A 71 2.30 -10.80 32.23
N VAL A 72 2.29 -9.52 32.64
CA VAL A 72 1.94 -8.40 31.74
C VAL A 72 2.88 -8.32 30.55
N ILE A 73 4.19 -8.38 30.80
CA ILE A 73 5.21 -8.34 29.75
C ILE A 73 5.02 -9.53 28.79
N PHE A 74 4.79 -10.72 29.32
CA PHE A 74 4.52 -11.92 28.52
C PHE A 74 3.27 -11.71 27.65
N LEU A 75 2.16 -11.24 28.21
CA LEU A 75 0.93 -10.97 27.46
C LEU A 75 1.13 -9.93 26.36
N PHE A 76 1.93 -8.89 26.60
CA PHE A 76 2.27 -7.89 25.60
C PHE A 76 3.16 -8.44 24.48
N VAL A 77 4.18 -9.24 24.80
CA VAL A 77 5.10 -9.82 23.80
C VAL A 77 4.38 -10.82 22.89
N PHE A 78 3.50 -11.64 23.46
CA PHE A 78 2.78 -12.66 22.70
C PHE A 78 1.51 -12.13 22.03
N GLU A 79 1.04 -10.93 22.39
CA GLU A 79 -0.18 -10.28 21.88
C GLU A 79 -1.41 -11.20 21.87
N TRP A 80 -1.47 -12.20 22.77
CA TRP A 80 -2.59 -13.15 22.84
C TRP A 80 -3.90 -12.49 23.22
N VAL A 81 -3.79 -11.41 24.00
CA VAL A 81 -4.90 -10.63 24.52
C VAL A 81 -4.62 -9.17 24.16
N ARG A 82 -5.67 -8.44 23.76
CA ARG A 82 -5.54 -7.02 23.43
C ARG A 82 -5.06 -6.21 24.65
N VAL A 83 -4.27 -5.18 24.41
CA VAL A 83 -3.63 -4.35 25.46
C VAL A 83 -4.65 -3.74 26.43
N ASP A 84 -5.81 -3.31 25.93
CA ASP A 84 -6.92 -2.78 26.74
C ASP A 84 -7.50 -3.84 27.69
N VAL A 85 -7.65 -5.07 27.22
CA VAL A 85 -8.10 -6.20 28.03
C VAL A 85 -7.06 -6.59 29.08
N VAL A 86 -5.77 -6.56 28.75
CA VAL A 86 -4.70 -6.78 29.74
C VAL A 86 -4.79 -5.73 30.86
N GLY A 87 -5.00 -4.45 30.51
CA GLY A 87 -5.22 -3.38 31.50
C GLY A 87 -6.41 -3.65 32.43
N MET A 88 -7.56 -4.05 31.87
CA MET A 88 -8.75 -4.41 32.67
C MET A 88 -8.51 -5.60 33.59
N ILE A 89 -7.78 -6.62 33.12
CA ILE A 89 -7.40 -7.77 33.95
C ILE A 89 -6.54 -7.30 35.13
N MET A 90 -5.55 -6.45 34.89
CA MET A 90 -4.68 -5.94 35.96
C MET A 90 -5.42 -5.08 36.99
N MET A 91 -6.40 -4.29 36.55
CA MET A 91 -7.28 -3.52 37.44
C MET A 91 -8.09 -4.41 38.40
N VAL A 92 -8.38 -5.65 38.02
CA VAL A 92 -9.12 -6.60 38.86
C VAL A 92 -8.16 -7.46 39.70
N VAL A 93 -7.08 -7.94 39.10
CA VAL A 93 -6.13 -8.86 39.73
C VAL A 93 -5.32 -8.18 40.84
N LEU A 94 -4.86 -6.94 40.63
CA LEU A 94 -4.03 -6.25 41.62
C LEU A 94 -4.76 -6.02 42.97
N PRO A 95 -6.05 -5.58 42.99
CA PRO A 95 -6.83 -5.53 44.23
C PRO A 95 -7.12 -6.89 44.85
N ILE A 96 -7.43 -7.92 44.05
CA ILE A 96 -7.69 -9.27 44.56
C ILE A 96 -6.47 -9.85 45.27
N LEU A 97 -5.26 -9.57 44.75
CA LEU A 97 -4.00 -9.96 45.35
C LEU A 97 -3.62 -9.10 46.58
N GLY A 98 -4.42 -8.07 46.91
CA GLY A 98 -4.15 -7.14 48.02
C GLY A 98 -2.89 -6.29 47.81
N LEU A 99 -2.47 -6.11 46.55
CA LEU A 99 -1.29 -5.30 46.20
C LEU A 99 -1.61 -3.81 46.15
N VAL A 100 -2.84 -3.45 45.77
CA VAL A 100 -3.38 -2.08 45.73
C VAL A 100 -4.82 -2.09 46.22
N THR A 101 -5.33 -0.95 46.68
CA THR A 101 -6.76 -0.82 47.00
C THR A 101 -7.60 -0.74 45.72
N PRO A 102 -8.91 -1.08 45.76
CA PRO A 102 -9.79 -0.89 44.61
C PRO A 102 -9.81 0.55 44.09
N GLN A 103 -9.70 1.54 44.98
CA GLN A 103 -9.63 2.96 44.65
C GLN A 103 -8.33 3.32 43.93
N GLU A 104 -7.18 2.79 44.37
CA GLU A 104 -5.89 2.95 43.71
C GLU A 104 -5.85 2.27 42.34
N ALA A 105 -6.50 1.11 42.18
CA ALA A 105 -6.56 0.44 40.89
C ALA A 105 -7.29 1.25 39.81
N ILE A 106 -8.32 2.02 40.19
CA ILE A 106 -9.08 2.86 39.26
C ILE A 106 -8.55 4.28 39.12
N SER A 107 -7.71 4.78 40.04
CA SER A 107 -7.20 6.16 40.02
C SER A 107 -6.37 6.47 38.78
N GLY A 108 -5.72 5.46 38.19
CA GLY A 108 -4.99 5.58 36.93
C GLY A 108 -5.88 5.97 35.73
N LEU A 109 -7.19 5.73 35.77
CA LEU A 109 -8.13 6.17 34.71
C LEU A 109 -8.35 7.68 34.71
N SER A 110 -8.10 8.34 35.83
CA SER A 110 -8.24 9.79 36.00
C SER A 110 -6.90 10.53 36.02
N SER A 111 -5.82 9.91 35.52
CA SER A 111 -4.50 10.55 35.53
C SER A 111 -4.41 11.72 34.55
N ASN A 112 -3.47 12.64 34.79
CA ASN A 112 -3.26 13.79 33.90
C ASN A 112 -2.85 13.31 32.51
N ALA A 113 -2.10 12.21 32.41
CA ALA A 113 -1.78 11.59 31.12
C ALA A 113 -3.03 11.17 30.34
N VAL A 114 -4.02 10.52 30.98
CA VAL A 114 -5.26 10.10 30.29
C VAL A 114 -6.01 11.31 29.75
N VAL A 115 -6.18 12.35 30.56
CA VAL A 115 -6.85 13.60 30.16
C VAL A 115 -6.10 14.29 29.02
N ALA A 116 -4.77 14.38 29.11
CA ALA A 116 -3.93 14.96 28.08
C ALA A 116 -4.02 14.19 26.76
N ILE A 117 -3.96 12.86 26.79
CA ILE A 117 -4.10 12.01 25.60
C ILE A 117 -5.47 12.23 24.94
N ILE A 118 -6.57 12.28 25.72
CA ILE A 118 -7.90 12.56 25.18
C ILE A 118 -7.95 13.94 24.49
N ALA A 119 -7.42 14.97 25.15
CA ALA A 119 -7.39 16.33 24.58
C ALA A 119 -6.60 16.38 23.26
N VAL A 120 -5.43 15.73 23.22
CA VAL A 120 -4.58 15.65 22.02
C VAL A 120 -5.28 14.90 20.88
N ILE A 121 -5.96 13.79 21.17
CA ILE A 121 -6.72 13.03 20.18
C ILE A 121 -7.86 13.91 19.61
N ILE A 122 -8.58 14.65 20.46
CA ILE A 122 -9.65 15.56 20.02
C ILE A 122 -9.09 16.67 19.13
N ILE A 123 -7.98 17.30 19.53
CA ILE A 123 -7.31 18.35 18.74
C ILE A 123 -6.86 17.79 17.39
N GLY A 124 -6.21 16.63 17.37
CA GLY A 124 -5.78 15.95 16.15
C GLY A 124 -6.95 15.63 15.22
N ALA A 125 -8.04 15.09 15.75
CA ALA A 125 -9.25 14.82 14.98
C ALA A 125 -9.92 16.10 14.44
N GLY A 126 -9.87 17.20 15.19
CA GLY A 126 -10.33 18.51 14.73
C GLY A 126 -9.48 19.07 13.58
N LEU A 127 -8.15 18.98 13.69
CA LEU A 127 -7.22 19.40 12.64
C LEU A 127 -7.38 18.56 11.36
N ASP A 128 -7.67 17.27 11.49
CA ASP A 128 -7.96 16.38 10.36
C ASP A 128 -9.31 16.73 9.70
N LYS A 129 -10.38 16.82 10.49
CA LYS A 129 -11.73 17.17 9.99
C LYS A 129 -11.82 18.53 9.32
N THR A 130 -11.06 19.52 9.80
CA THR A 130 -11.02 20.86 9.19
C THR A 130 -10.27 20.88 7.84
N GLY A 131 -9.55 19.81 7.51
CA GLY A 131 -8.76 19.72 6.28
C GLY A 131 -7.55 20.66 6.24
N CYS A 132 -7.20 21.30 7.37
CA CYS A 132 -6.04 22.18 7.49
C CYS A 132 -4.75 21.43 7.10
N MET A 133 -4.62 20.20 7.62
CA MET A 133 -3.48 19.33 7.34
C MET A 133 -3.38 18.95 5.86
N ASN A 134 -4.53 18.74 5.20
CA ASN A 134 -4.60 18.46 3.76
C ASN A 134 -4.19 19.68 2.90
N ILE A 135 -4.50 20.91 3.34
CA ILE A 135 -4.06 22.13 2.65
C ILE A 135 -2.54 22.30 2.76
N LEU A 136 -1.99 22.09 3.97
CA LEU A 136 -0.56 22.17 4.21
C LEU A 136 0.20 21.11 3.38
N ALA A 137 -0.26 19.86 3.40
CA ALA A 137 0.28 18.77 2.59
C ALA A 137 0.31 19.11 1.09
N ARG A 138 -0.83 19.58 0.53
CA ARG A 138 -0.94 19.93 -0.89
C ARG A 138 -0.01 21.08 -1.29
N ARG A 139 0.17 22.09 -0.43
CA ARG A 139 1.09 23.21 -0.70
C ARG A 139 2.54 22.73 -0.74
N ILE A 140 2.91 21.85 0.18
CA ILE A 140 4.25 21.32 0.26
C ILE A 140 4.54 20.42 -0.97
N ILE A 141 3.58 19.59 -1.40
CA ILE A 141 3.72 18.74 -2.59
C ILE A 141 3.86 19.55 -3.88
N LYS A 142 3.22 20.71 -4.02
CA LYS A 142 3.43 21.58 -5.19
C LYS A 142 4.88 22.08 -5.33
N LEU A 143 5.66 22.06 -4.25
CA LEU A 143 7.09 22.39 -4.24
C LEU A 143 7.98 21.19 -4.58
N ALA A 144 7.40 19.99 -4.66
CA ALA A 144 8.06 18.77 -5.06
C ALA A 144 8.18 18.74 -6.59
N GLY A 145 9.42 18.87 -7.09
CA GLY A 145 9.73 18.66 -8.51
C GLY A 145 9.72 17.17 -8.88
N LYS A 146 10.42 16.81 -9.96
CA LYS A 146 10.46 15.43 -10.49
C LYS A 146 11.50 14.50 -9.85
N SER A 147 12.29 14.97 -8.87
CA SER A 147 13.37 14.18 -8.28
C SER A 147 12.87 13.28 -7.14
N GLU A 148 13.16 11.98 -7.24
CA GLU A 148 12.80 10.95 -6.25
C GLU A 148 13.26 11.31 -4.84
N SER A 149 14.53 11.68 -4.67
CA SER A 149 15.09 12.06 -3.36
C SER A 149 14.42 13.31 -2.78
N ARG A 150 14.06 14.27 -3.66
CA ARG A 150 13.38 15.51 -3.23
C ARG A 150 11.96 15.23 -2.79
N ILE A 151 11.22 14.39 -3.52
CA ILE A 151 9.85 13.96 -3.18
C ILE A 151 9.87 13.22 -1.83
N MET A 152 10.75 12.23 -1.69
CA MET A 152 10.90 11.45 -0.47
C MET A 152 11.22 12.34 0.73
N THR A 153 12.23 13.21 0.63
CA THR A 153 12.66 14.08 1.72
C THR A 153 11.53 15.03 2.12
N LEU A 154 10.91 15.68 1.14
CA LEU A 154 9.89 16.69 1.39
C LEU A 154 8.63 16.10 2.02
N ILE A 155 8.18 14.92 1.56
CA ILE A 155 7.05 14.22 2.17
C ILE A 155 7.40 13.77 3.58
N SER A 156 8.58 13.14 3.77
CA SER A 156 9.00 12.63 5.07
C SER A 156 9.15 13.74 6.11
N THR A 157 9.73 14.89 5.74
CA THR A 157 9.81 16.07 6.60
C THR A 157 8.42 16.62 6.93
N THR A 158 7.52 16.68 5.94
CA THR A 158 6.15 17.16 6.17
C THR A 158 5.41 16.28 7.16
N VAL A 159 5.50 14.96 6.98
CA VAL A 159 4.84 14.02 7.88
C VAL A 159 5.45 14.08 9.28
N ALA A 160 6.77 14.21 9.42
CA ALA A 160 7.40 14.39 10.72
C ALA A 160 6.88 15.62 11.47
N LEU A 161 6.76 16.76 10.79
CA LEU A 161 6.22 18.01 11.36
C LEU A 161 4.75 17.90 11.74
N ILE A 162 3.97 17.13 10.99
CA ILE A 162 2.56 16.92 11.29
C ILE A 162 2.39 15.94 12.46
N SER A 163 3.20 14.89 12.48
CA SER A 163 3.23 13.91 13.56
C SER A 163 3.70 14.49 14.90
N SER A 164 4.40 15.63 14.88
CA SER A 164 4.75 16.32 16.12
C SER A 164 3.55 16.92 16.84
N PHE A 165 2.37 17.01 16.22
CA PHE A 165 1.15 17.52 16.84
C PHE A 165 -0.03 16.56 16.75
N MET A 166 0.13 15.45 16.03
CA MET A 166 -0.93 14.50 15.73
C MET A 166 -0.41 13.08 15.91
N GLN A 167 -1.28 12.15 16.30
CA GLN A 167 -0.88 10.75 16.50
C GLN A 167 -0.23 10.17 15.24
N ASN A 168 0.89 9.46 15.41
CA ASN A 168 1.69 8.88 14.31
C ASN A 168 0.85 8.09 13.29
N ILE A 169 -0.17 7.37 13.75
CA ILE A 169 -1.09 6.58 12.90
C ILE A 169 -1.94 7.51 12.02
N GLY A 170 -2.49 8.58 12.59
CA GLY A 170 -3.29 9.55 11.85
C GLY A 170 -2.47 10.28 10.79
N ALA A 171 -1.23 10.69 11.15
CA ALA A 171 -0.34 11.37 10.22
C ALA A 171 0.04 10.47 9.04
N ALA A 172 0.36 9.21 9.29
CA ALA A 172 0.64 8.23 8.24
C ALA A 172 -0.59 7.95 7.36
N ALA A 173 -1.78 7.77 7.96
CA ALA A 173 -3.02 7.50 7.24
C ALA A 173 -3.43 8.65 6.30
N LEU A 174 -3.24 9.90 6.74
CA LEU A 174 -3.53 11.08 5.93
C LEU A 174 -2.65 11.18 4.68
N PHE A 175 -1.37 10.78 4.81
CA PHE A 175 -0.39 10.88 3.72
C PHE A 175 -0.30 9.64 2.84
N MET A 176 -0.73 8.46 3.31
CA MET A 176 -0.74 7.23 2.51
C MET A 176 -1.43 7.39 1.14
N PRO A 177 -2.68 7.89 1.02
CA PRO A 177 -3.32 8.06 -0.30
C PRO A 177 -2.57 9.07 -1.19
N VAL A 178 -1.93 10.05 -0.57
CA VAL A 178 -1.17 11.09 -1.26
C VAL A 178 0.12 10.52 -1.84
N VAL A 179 0.85 9.72 -1.05
CA VAL A 179 2.05 9.02 -1.49
C VAL A 179 1.75 8.02 -2.61
N LEU A 180 0.68 7.24 -2.47
CA LEU A 180 0.24 6.31 -3.51
C LEU A 180 -0.07 7.04 -4.82
N ARG A 181 -0.76 8.20 -4.75
CA ARG A 181 -1.02 9.03 -5.92
C ARG A 181 0.25 9.58 -6.55
N ILE A 182 1.21 10.04 -5.75
CA ILE A 182 2.49 10.58 -6.24
C ILE A 182 3.31 9.47 -6.90
N GLY A 183 3.37 8.28 -6.31
CA GLY A 183 4.03 7.12 -6.92
C GLY A 183 3.44 6.81 -8.30
N ARG A 184 2.11 6.79 -8.41
CA ARG A 184 1.40 6.59 -9.69
C ARG A 184 1.69 7.68 -10.72
N GLN A 185 1.80 8.95 -10.31
CA GLN A 185 2.04 10.09 -11.22
C GLN A 185 3.50 10.24 -11.64
N THR A 186 4.45 9.75 -10.84
CA THR A 186 5.89 9.96 -11.05
C THR A 186 6.62 8.71 -11.51
N GLY A 187 5.96 7.54 -11.51
CA GLY A 187 6.57 6.25 -11.81
C GLY A 187 7.53 5.76 -10.70
N ILE A 188 7.58 6.46 -9.56
CA ILE A 188 8.42 6.05 -8.42
C ILE A 188 7.66 4.99 -7.61
N PRO A 189 8.26 3.83 -7.31
CA PRO A 189 7.61 2.82 -6.47
C PRO A 189 7.19 3.41 -5.12
N ALA A 190 5.91 3.25 -4.76
CA ALA A 190 5.34 3.87 -3.56
C ALA A 190 6.07 3.44 -2.28
N SER A 191 6.59 2.22 -2.23
CA SER A 191 7.42 1.68 -1.13
C SER A 191 8.61 2.58 -0.79
N LYS A 192 9.23 3.20 -1.81
CA LYS A 192 10.38 4.09 -1.62
C LYS A 192 10.05 5.42 -0.95
N ILE A 193 8.78 5.80 -0.94
CA ILE A 193 8.30 7.02 -0.30
C ILE A 193 7.62 6.66 1.03
N LEU A 194 6.81 5.59 1.05
CA LEU A 194 6.05 5.15 2.22
C LEU A 194 6.95 4.73 3.38
N MET A 195 8.04 4.01 3.14
CA MET A 195 8.91 3.54 4.21
C MET A 195 9.63 4.72 4.91
N PRO A 196 10.37 5.60 4.21
CA PRO A 196 10.96 6.79 4.84
C PRO A 196 9.91 7.67 5.53
N MET A 197 8.75 7.88 4.89
CA MET A 197 7.65 8.64 5.47
C MET A 197 7.17 8.03 6.79
N GLY A 198 6.99 6.71 6.86
CA GLY A 198 6.50 6.02 8.06
C GLY A 198 7.48 6.13 9.23
N PHE A 199 8.78 5.95 8.98
CA PHE A 199 9.82 6.17 10.00
C PHE A 199 9.83 7.62 10.48
N CYS A 200 9.77 8.58 9.56
CA CYS A 200 9.70 10.00 9.91
C CYS A 200 8.39 10.36 10.63
N ALA A 201 7.27 9.67 10.40
CA ALA A 201 6.06 9.84 11.18
C ALA A 201 6.29 9.43 12.65
N ILE A 202 6.86 8.24 12.87
CA ILE A 202 7.13 7.72 14.22
C ILE A 202 8.10 8.65 14.97
N ILE A 203 9.20 9.04 14.32
CA ILE A 203 10.24 9.89 14.91
C ILE A 203 9.73 11.34 15.07
N GLY A 204 8.91 11.83 14.14
CA GLY A 204 8.31 13.16 14.24
C GLY A 204 7.47 13.35 15.49
N GLY A 205 6.81 12.27 15.97
CA GLY A 205 6.10 12.26 17.25
C GLY A 205 6.98 12.58 18.47
N THR A 206 8.31 12.42 18.37
CA THR A 206 9.23 12.72 19.48
C THR A 206 9.69 14.18 19.50
N ILE A 207 9.22 15.04 18.59
CA ILE A 207 9.58 16.47 18.56
C ILE A 207 8.88 17.23 19.70
N THR A 208 7.61 16.94 19.98
CA THR A 208 6.88 17.57 21.08
C THR A 208 6.41 16.53 22.08
N LEU A 209 6.16 16.94 23.32
CA LEU A 209 5.62 16.07 24.36
C LEU A 209 4.31 15.38 23.93
N VAL A 210 3.53 16.08 23.10
CA VAL A 210 2.19 15.70 22.65
C VAL A 210 2.21 14.66 21.52
N GLY A 211 3.25 14.65 20.70
CA GLY A 211 3.33 13.76 19.53
C GLY A 211 3.47 12.28 19.88
N ALA A 212 3.95 11.94 21.07
CA ALA A 212 4.17 10.55 21.50
C ALA A 212 3.47 10.26 22.83
N SER A 213 2.56 9.29 22.85
CA SER A 213 1.87 8.88 24.08
C SER A 213 2.80 8.40 25.19
N PRO A 214 3.94 7.72 24.92
CA PRO A 214 4.88 7.36 25.99
C PRO A 214 5.50 8.57 26.70
N THR A 215 5.68 9.70 26.00
CA THR A 215 6.27 10.90 26.61
C THR A 215 5.26 11.64 27.49
N ILE A 216 3.98 11.62 27.12
CA ILE A 216 2.90 12.11 27.99
C ILE A 216 2.84 11.26 29.27
N LEU A 217 2.86 9.92 29.13
CA LEU A 217 2.83 9.01 30.27
C LEU A 217 4.06 9.19 31.17
N LEU A 218 5.25 9.32 30.60
CA LEU A 218 6.48 9.58 31.35
C LEU A 218 6.37 10.87 32.17
N ASN A 219 5.80 11.93 31.60
CA ASN A 219 5.63 13.19 32.32
C ASN A 219 4.65 13.06 33.50
N ASP A 220 3.55 12.33 33.31
CA ASP A 220 2.60 12.01 34.39
C ASP A 220 3.24 11.17 35.50
N LEU A 221 4.10 10.20 35.13
CA LEU A 221 4.88 9.42 36.09
C LEU A 221 5.89 10.27 36.87
N ILE A 222 6.49 11.30 36.25
CA ILE A 222 7.36 12.27 36.94
C ILE A 222 6.55 13.03 38.01
N PHE A 223 5.35 13.50 37.68
CA PHE A 223 4.47 14.15 38.65
C PHE A 223 4.13 13.23 39.83
N GLN A 224 3.73 11.98 39.54
CA GLN A 224 3.39 11.01 40.59
C GLN A 224 4.62 10.67 41.46
N ALA A 225 5.80 10.51 40.86
CA ALA A 225 7.03 10.19 41.58
C ALA A 225 7.46 11.34 42.50
N ASN A 226 7.27 12.60 42.07
CA ASN A 226 7.52 13.78 42.90
C ASN A 226 6.53 13.89 44.06
N GLU A 227 5.23 13.69 43.80
CA GLU A 227 4.18 13.73 44.83
C GLU A 227 4.41 12.69 45.93
N LEU A 228 4.86 11.50 45.53
CA LEU A 228 5.18 10.39 46.43
C LEU A 228 6.61 10.45 46.99
N ASN A 229 7.42 11.46 46.60
CA ASN A 229 8.83 11.64 46.97
C ASN A 229 9.67 10.34 46.84
N ILE A 230 9.44 9.56 45.78
CA ILE A 230 10.03 8.22 45.61
C ILE A 230 11.54 8.29 45.42
N LEU A 231 12.00 9.31 44.69
CA LEU A 231 13.38 9.45 44.26
C LEU A 231 14.24 10.27 45.24
N GLY A 232 13.64 10.88 46.27
CA GLY A 232 14.31 11.80 47.18
C GLY A 232 14.83 13.08 46.53
N VAL A 233 14.58 13.26 45.23
CA VAL A 233 14.94 14.42 44.41
C VAL A 233 13.73 14.76 43.56
N GLU A 234 13.38 16.04 43.51
CA GLU A 234 12.27 16.53 42.70
C GLU A 234 12.73 16.64 41.23
N LEU A 235 12.08 15.90 40.34
CA LEU A 235 12.37 15.91 38.91
C LEU A 235 11.54 16.99 38.22
N GLU A 236 12.17 17.82 37.39
CA GLU A 236 11.45 18.83 36.61
C GLU A 236 10.58 18.14 35.52
N PRO A 237 9.25 18.40 35.48
CA PRO A 237 8.39 17.88 34.43
C PRO A 237 8.78 18.40 33.05
N PHE A 238 8.52 17.61 32.01
CA PHE A 238 8.77 18.04 30.64
C PHE A 238 7.77 19.12 30.21
N GLY A 239 8.31 20.23 29.69
CA GLY A 239 7.55 21.20 28.91
C GLY A 239 7.23 20.66 27.51
N LEU A 240 6.31 21.34 26.80
CA LEU A 240 5.84 20.91 25.48
C LEU A 240 6.97 20.71 24.47
N PHE A 241 8.00 21.57 24.53
CA PHE A 241 9.11 21.60 23.57
C PHE A 241 10.44 21.14 24.15
N THR A 242 10.48 20.62 25.38
CA THR A 242 11.75 20.24 26.04
C THR A 242 12.53 19.19 25.22
N GLN A 243 11.82 18.26 24.57
CA GLN A 243 12.44 17.22 23.72
C GLN A 243 12.67 17.64 22.25
N THR A 244 12.30 18.86 21.86
CA THR A 244 12.41 19.36 20.46
C THR A 244 13.81 19.25 19.88
N PRO A 245 14.90 19.65 20.58
CA PRO A 245 16.25 19.58 20.02
C PRO A 245 16.64 18.13 19.66
N ILE A 246 16.26 17.18 20.53
CA ILE A 246 16.51 15.76 20.34
C ILE A 246 15.65 15.23 19.19
N GLY A 247 14.36 15.55 19.17
CA GLY A 247 13.45 15.14 18.10
C GLY A 247 13.88 15.66 16.73
N ILE A 248 14.30 16.91 16.61
CA ILE A 248 14.84 17.47 15.36
C ILE A 248 16.11 16.73 14.94
N ALA A 249 17.04 16.47 15.88
CA ALA A 249 18.25 15.72 15.58
C ALA A 249 17.94 14.30 15.06
N LEU A 250 16.96 13.61 15.65
CA LEU A 250 16.51 12.30 15.21
C LEU A 250 15.85 12.33 13.83
N VAL A 251 14.96 13.30 13.55
CA VAL A 251 14.34 13.45 12.24
C VAL A 251 15.39 13.77 11.17
N CYS A 252 16.30 14.69 11.45
CA CYS A 252 17.41 15.00 10.54
C CYS A 252 18.29 13.77 10.27
N SER A 253 18.59 12.99 11.30
CA SER A 253 19.36 11.74 11.17
C SER A 253 18.63 10.70 10.33
N ALA A 254 17.32 10.53 10.53
CA ALA A 254 16.50 9.62 9.74
C ALA A 254 16.42 10.05 8.27
N LEU A 255 16.21 11.34 8.01
CA LEU A 255 16.21 11.88 6.65
C LEU A 255 17.56 11.66 5.97
N LEU A 256 18.66 11.98 6.65
CA LEU A 256 20.01 11.78 6.12
C LEU A 256 20.27 10.30 5.83
N TYR A 257 19.86 9.41 6.75
CA TYR A 257 19.96 7.97 6.59
C TYR A 257 19.22 7.49 5.33
N PHE A 258 17.98 7.91 5.10
CA PHE A 258 17.23 7.51 3.90
C PHE A 258 17.74 8.17 2.62
N VAL A 259 18.28 9.39 2.69
CA VAL A 259 18.92 10.03 1.53
C VAL A 259 20.19 9.29 1.11
N ILE A 260 21.03 8.87 2.06
CA ILE A 260 22.31 8.22 1.79
C ILE A 260 22.15 6.71 1.53
N PHE A 261 21.44 6.01 2.42
CA PHE A 261 21.31 4.55 2.44
C PHE A 261 19.98 4.03 1.91
N GLY A 262 19.02 4.90 1.55
CA GLY A 262 17.69 4.47 1.10
C GLY A 262 17.74 3.52 -0.10
N ARG A 263 18.69 3.70 -1.03
CA ARG A 263 18.87 2.78 -2.18
C ARG A 263 19.24 1.35 -1.78
N LEU A 264 19.85 1.16 -0.61
CA LEU A 264 20.31 -0.13 -0.09
C LEU A 264 19.30 -0.75 0.89
N VAL A 265 18.65 0.10 1.70
CA VAL A 265 17.81 -0.32 2.83
C VAL A 265 16.37 -0.57 2.42
N ILE A 266 15.85 0.22 1.46
CA ILE A 266 14.47 0.06 1.01
C ILE A 266 14.42 -1.26 0.23
N PRO A 267 13.64 -2.25 0.70
CA PRO A 267 13.44 -3.47 -0.06
C PRO A 267 12.95 -3.05 -1.43
N ARG A 268 13.68 -3.43 -2.47
CA ARG A 268 13.04 -3.60 -3.77
C ARG A 268 12.06 -4.73 -3.53
N MET A 269 10.82 -4.37 -3.23
CA MET A 269 9.75 -5.14 -3.79
C MET A 269 10.02 -4.98 -5.29
N ASP A 270 10.66 -5.99 -5.88
CA ASP A 270 10.33 -6.33 -7.26
C ASP A 270 8.81 -6.26 -7.24
N ASP A 271 8.24 -5.33 -8.01
CA ASP A 271 6.80 -5.24 -8.16
C ASP A 271 6.32 -6.69 -8.25
N ASP A 272 5.64 -7.18 -7.21
CA ASP A 272 4.82 -8.36 -7.39
C ASP A 272 3.88 -7.90 -8.50
N GLN A 273 4.15 -8.41 -9.70
CA GLN A 273 3.50 -8.09 -10.96
C GLN A 273 2.00 -8.46 -10.93
N GLU A 274 1.42 -8.67 -9.75
CA GLU A 274 0.03 -8.98 -9.51
C GLU A 274 -0.86 -7.74 -9.68
N ASP A 275 -0.40 -6.53 -9.34
CA ASP A 275 -1.26 -5.32 -9.31
C ASP A 275 -1.02 -4.31 -10.45
N ASN A 276 0.08 -4.44 -11.21
CA ASN A 276 0.43 -3.49 -12.28
C ASN A 276 0.32 -4.08 -13.70
N ARG A 277 -0.19 -5.31 -13.82
CA ARG A 277 -0.49 -5.93 -15.12
C ARG A 277 -1.90 -5.56 -15.56
N LEU A 278 -2.04 -5.31 -16.86
CA LEU A 278 -3.35 -5.21 -17.51
C LEU A 278 -4.16 -6.51 -17.40
N MET A 279 -3.52 -7.63 -17.06
CA MET A 279 -4.12 -8.96 -17.00
C MET A 279 -3.78 -9.64 -15.68
N PRO A 280 -4.77 -10.24 -14.99
CA PRO A 280 -4.53 -11.06 -13.79
C PRO A 280 -3.52 -12.18 -14.05
N SER A 281 -2.66 -12.48 -13.07
CA SER A 281 -1.63 -13.52 -13.17
C SER A 281 -2.19 -14.92 -13.48
N SER A 282 -3.38 -15.23 -12.95
CA SER A 282 -4.11 -16.47 -13.24
C SER A 282 -4.45 -16.65 -14.72
N LEU A 283 -4.70 -15.56 -15.43
CA LEU A 283 -4.98 -15.58 -16.86
C LEU A 283 -3.68 -15.48 -17.67
N ALA A 284 -2.68 -14.72 -17.21
CA ALA A 284 -1.41 -14.57 -17.93
C ALA A 284 -0.71 -15.92 -18.21
N ASP A 285 -0.77 -16.86 -17.27
CA ASP A 285 -0.22 -18.21 -17.46
C ASP A 285 -0.98 -19.04 -18.51
N THR A 286 -2.29 -18.80 -18.64
CA THR A 286 -3.18 -19.50 -19.58
C THR A 286 -3.12 -18.89 -20.99
N TYR A 287 -2.84 -17.58 -21.08
CA TYR A 287 -2.92 -16.79 -22.32
C TYR A 287 -1.58 -16.11 -22.65
N GLN A 288 -0.51 -16.90 -22.74
CA GLN A 288 0.88 -16.40 -22.93
C GLN A 288 1.09 -15.52 -24.18
N GLU A 289 0.20 -15.60 -25.16
CA GLU A 289 0.24 -14.79 -26.39
C GLU A 289 -0.30 -13.36 -26.21
N VAL A 290 -0.91 -13.03 -25.06
CA VAL A 290 -1.38 -11.68 -24.72
C VAL A 290 -0.52 -11.11 -23.60
N ALA A 291 0.65 -10.58 -23.96
CA ALA A 291 1.69 -10.23 -22.98
C ALA A 291 1.67 -8.76 -22.53
N GLY A 292 1.03 -7.86 -23.27
CA GLY A 292 1.02 -6.43 -22.91
C GLY A 292 0.26 -5.54 -23.90
N ALA A 293 0.23 -4.24 -23.60
CA ALA A 293 -0.25 -3.19 -24.49
C ALA A 293 0.93 -2.27 -24.87
N TYR A 294 1.05 -1.95 -26.15
CA TYR A 294 2.18 -1.22 -26.69
C TYR A 294 1.73 -0.09 -27.63
N GLU A 295 2.43 1.04 -27.59
CA GLU A 295 2.17 2.18 -28.47
C GLU A 295 3.02 2.12 -29.75
N LEU A 296 2.35 2.43 -30.87
CA LEU A 296 2.96 2.56 -32.18
C LEU A 296 2.53 3.88 -32.79
N GLU A 297 3.48 4.58 -33.41
CA GLU A 297 3.21 5.80 -34.18
C GLU A 297 3.18 5.48 -35.67
N VAL A 298 2.14 5.95 -36.35
CA VAL A 298 1.99 5.82 -37.80
C VAL A 298 2.89 6.86 -38.48
N PRO A 299 3.76 6.47 -39.43
CA PRO A 299 4.73 7.39 -40.00
C PRO A 299 4.06 8.45 -40.88
N ALA A 300 4.76 9.55 -41.12
CA ALA A 300 4.21 10.73 -41.81
C ALA A 300 3.79 10.46 -43.27
N ASP A 301 4.42 9.47 -43.92
CA ASP A 301 4.21 9.06 -45.31
C ASP A 301 3.18 7.93 -45.48
N PHE A 302 2.45 7.57 -44.42
CA PHE A 302 1.48 6.49 -44.45
C PHE A 302 0.19 6.86 -45.21
N GLY A 303 -0.28 5.96 -46.08
CA GLY A 303 -1.57 6.12 -46.76
C GLY A 303 -2.77 5.98 -45.81
N PRO A 304 -3.93 6.56 -46.14
CA PRO A 304 -5.13 6.36 -45.34
C PRO A 304 -5.65 4.93 -45.56
N PHE A 305 -5.56 4.10 -44.53
CA PHE A 305 -6.06 2.72 -44.54
C PHE A 305 -6.99 2.47 -43.37
N THR A 306 -8.02 1.67 -43.58
CA THR A 306 -8.88 1.21 -42.49
C THR A 306 -8.21 0.10 -41.69
N LEU A 307 -8.59 -0.06 -40.42
CA LEU A 307 -8.11 -1.19 -39.61
C LEU A 307 -8.44 -2.57 -40.23
N GLU A 308 -9.50 -2.68 -41.03
CA GLU A 308 -9.84 -3.90 -41.78
C GLU A 308 -8.81 -4.20 -42.88
N GLU A 309 -8.33 -3.19 -43.60
CA GLU A 309 -7.34 -3.33 -44.69
C GLU A 309 -5.93 -3.63 -44.16
N LEU A 310 -5.61 -3.20 -42.93
CA LEU A 310 -4.30 -3.46 -42.33
C LEU A 310 -4.11 -4.89 -41.84
N HIS A 311 -5.20 -5.67 -41.73
CA HIS A 311 -5.19 -7.08 -41.31
C HIS A 311 -4.35 -7.37 -40.04
N ILE A 312 -4.26 -6.40 -39.10
CA ILE A 312 -3.33 -6.45 -37.96
C ILE A 312 -3.54 -7.73 -37.12
N ARG A 313 -4.81 -8.08 -36.88
CA ARG A 313 -5.17 -9.27 -36.09
C ARG A 313 -4.85 -10.56 -36.82
N ASP A 314 -5.27 -10.65 -38.08
CA ASP A 314 -5.20 -11.91 -38.83
C ASP A 314 -3.74 -12.26 -39.20
N ASN A 315 -2.90 -11.25 -39.44
CA ASN A 315 -1.50 -11.46 -39.84
C ASN A 315 -0.51 -11.52 -38.66
N TYR A 316 -0.82 -10.85 -37.56
CA TYR A 316 0.13 -10.70 -36.44
C TYR A 316 -0.42 -11.16 -35.09
N HIS A 317 -1.68 -11.62 -34.99
CA HIS A 317 -2.33 -11.96 -33.72
C HIS A 317 -2.34 -10.80 -32.71
N CYS A 318 -2.31 -9.56 -33.20
CA CYS A 318 -2.35 -8.34 -32.40
C CYS A 318 -3.71 -7.67 -32.49
N THR A 319 -4.16 -7.03 -31.41
CA THR A 319 -5.46 -6.35 -31.38
C THR A 319 -5.31 -4.86 -31.14
N THR A 320 -5.81 -4.04 -32.06
CA THR A 320 -5.93 -2.59 -31.82
C THR A 320 -7.00 -2.29 -30.78
N VAL A 321 -6.59 -1.67 -29.68
CA VAL A 321 -7.45 -1.29 -28.56
C VAL A 321 -7.57 0.22 -28.38
N GLY A 322 -6.64 1.00 -28.93
CA GLY A 322 -6.65 2.45 -28.85
C GLY A 322 -6.20 3.10 -30.16
N VAL A 323 -6.81 4.23 -30.50
CA VAL A 323 -6.36 5.13 -31.57
C VAL A 323 -6.44 6.56 -31.06
N TYR A 324 -5.34 7.30 -31.16
CA TYR A 324 -5.27 8.72 -30.85
C TYR A 324 -5.09 9.52 -32.13
N LEU A 325 -5.96 10.51 -32.31
CA LEU A 325 -5.95 11.44 -33.43
C LEU A 325 -5.36 12.78 -32.95
N PRO A 326 -4.08 13.10 -33.26
CA PRO A 326 -3.43 14.30 -32.75
C PRO A 326 -4.12 15.59 -33.17
N ASP A 327 -4.59 15.66 -34.42
CA ASP A 327 -5.22 16.85 -35.00
C ASP A 327 -6.47 17.30 -34.22
N LYS A 328 -7.27 16.33 -33.77
CA LYS A 328 -8.51 16.57 -33.03
C LYS A 328 -8.35 16.44 -31.53
N ARG A 329 -7.20 15.93 -31.07
CA ARG A 329 -6.93 15.53 -29.67
C ARG A 329 -8.01 14.59 -29.12
N VAL A 330 -8.48 13.67 -29.95
CA VAL A 330 -9.51 12.69 -29.58
C VAL A 330 -8.89 11.30 -29.46
N LYS A 331 -9.28 10.59 -28.40
CA LYS A 331 -8.92 9.19 -28.16
C LYS A 331 -10.13 8.30 -28.42
N ASN A 332 -9.94 7.27 -29.24
CA ASN A 332 -10.88 6.18 -29.42
C ASN A 332 -10.37 4.97 -28.63
N TYR A 333 -11.13 4.53 -27.62
CA TYR A 333 -10.77 3.44 -26.71
C TYR A 333 -11.32 2.07 -27.13
N ALA A 334 -12.07 2.00 -28.24
CA ALA A 334 -12.61 0.74 -28.76
C ALA A 334 -12.74 0.83 -30.29
N PRO A 335 -11.63 1.03 -31.02
CA PRO A 335 -11.65 1.26 -32.45
C PRO A 335 -12.30 0.09 -33.20
N THR A 336 -13.11 0.45 -34.19
CA THR A 336 -13.83 -0.51 -35.04
C THR A 336 -13.06 -0.76 -36.33
N ARG A 337 -13.40 -1.83 -37.05
CA ARG A 337 -12.75 -2.21 -38.31
C ARG A 337 -12.77 -1.10 -39.38
N ASP A 338 -13.80 -0.26 -39.36
CA ASP A 338 -14.00 0.84 -40.31
C ASP A 338 -13.26 2.13 -39.87
N GLU A 339 -12.48 2.09 -38.78
CA GLU A 339 -11.66 3.22 -38.31
C GLU A 339 -10.55 3.49 -39.33
N LEU A 340 -10.49 4.72 -39.84
CA LEU A 340 -9.49 5.15 -40.80
C LEU A 340 -8.23 5.64 -40.07
N ILE A 341 -7.12 4.95 -40.31
CA ILE A 341 -5.81 5.28 -39.75
C ILE A 341 -5.08 6.22 -40.69
N ARG A 342 -4.54 7.32 -40.14
CA ARG A 342 -3.81 8.36 -40.89
C ARG A 342 -2.38 8.55 -40.37
N SER A 343 -1.56 9.19 -41.20
CA SER A 343 -0.22 9.64 -40.82
C SER A 343 -0.20 10.39 -39.49
N GLY A 344 0.76 10.05 -38.63
CA GLY A 344 0.96 10.69 -37.32
C GLY A 344 0.00 10.24 -36.22
N GLU A 345 -1.00 9.39 -36.52
CA GLU A 345 -1.86 8.83 -35.47
C GLU A 345 -1.09 7.82 -34.61
N ILE A 346 -1.54 7.66 -33.35
CA ILE A 346 -0.92 6.73 -32.41
C ILE A 346 -1.89 5.60 -32.14
N LEU A 347 -1.41 4.37 -32.31
CA LEU A 347 -2.15 3.13 -32.11
C LEU A 347 -1.68 2.45 -30.83
N VAL A 348 -2.62 1.83 -30.11
CA VAL A 348 -2.31 0.90 -29.03
C VAL A 348 -2.68 -0.50 -29.46
N LEU A 349 -1.70 -1.41 -29.47
CA LEU A 349 -1.88 -2.82 -29.77
C LEU A 349 -1.71 -3.66 -28.51
N VAL A 350 -2.64 -4.58 -28.28
CA VAL A 350 -2.54 -5.63 -27.26
C VAL A 350 -2.12 -6.94 -27.93
N GLY A 351 -1.07 -7.57 -27.40
CA GLY A 351 -0.52 -8.83 -27.93
C GLY A 351 0.86 -9.13 -27.36
N ASN A 352 1.52 -10.15 -27.92
CA ASN A 352 2.91 -10.47 -27.61
C ASN A 352 3.85 -9.40 -28.20
N GLU A 353 4.86 -8.94 -27.45
CA GLU A 353 5.82 -7.93 -27.92
C GLU A 353 6.49 -8.31 -29.25
N ALA A 354 6.85 -9.59 -29.43
CA ALA A 354 7.48 -10.07 -30.65
C ALA A 354 6.57 -9.91 -31.88
N HIS A 355 5.27 -10.15 -31.69
CA HIS A 355 4.25 -9.98 -32.73
C HIS A 355 3.99 -8.50 -33.01
N VAL A 356 3.92 -7.67 -31.98
CA VAL A 356 3.76 -6.21 -32.13
C VAL A 356 4.95 -5.60 -32.86
N ARG A 357 6.18 -6.00 -32.53
CA ARG A 357 7.39 -5.55 -33.22
C ARG A 357 7.42 -6.01 -34.69
N ARG A 358 6.95 -7.23 -34.98
CA ARG A 358 6.80 -7.72 -36.35
C ARG A 358 5.80 -6.87 -37.13
N CYS A 359 4.62 -6.63 -36.56
CA CYS A 359 3.59 -5.74 -37.12
C CYS A 359 4.14 -4.34 -37.39
N ALA A 360 4.90 -3.77 -36.44
CA ALA A 360 5.51 -2.46 -36.61
C ALA A 360 6.49 -2.44 -37.79
N LYS A 361 7.36 -3.47 -37.88
CA LYS A 361 8.36 -3.57 -38.94
C LYS A 361 7.75 -3.73 -40.32
N GLU A 362 6.74 -4.58 -40.47
CA GLU A 362 6.15 -4.90 -41.78
C GLU A 362 5.20 -3.79 -42.27
N LEU A 363 4.48 -3.10 -41.38
CA LEU A 363 3.64 -1.96 -41.73
C LEU A 363 4.39 -0.62 -41.74
N GLY A 364 5.66 -0.61 -41.37
CA GLY A 364 6.48 0.61 -41.28
C GLY A 364 6.15 1.53 -40.09
N PHE A 365 5.42 1.03 -39.09
CA PHE A 365 5.10 1.80 -37.88
C PHE A 365 6.30 1.93 -36.94
N ILE A 366 6.35 3.06 -36.23
CA ILE A 366 7.40 3.35 -35.25
C ILE A 366 6.96 2.77 -33.90
N PHE A 367 7.62 1.69 -33.47
CA PHE A 367 7.39 1.09 -32.16
C PHE A 367 7.91 2.00 -31.04
N LYS A 368 7.02 2.50 -30.18
CA LYS A 368 7.38 3.33 -29.01
C LYS A 368 7.68 2.50 -27.77
N GLY A 369 7.12 1.29 -27.68
CA GLY A 369 7.22 0.44 -26.50
C GLY A 369 6.06 0.69 -25.56
N ASP A 370 6.36 1.15 -24.35
CA ASP A 370 5.38 1.42 -23.31
C ASP A 370 4.39 2.52 -23.70
N LEU A 371 3.26 2.57 -22.99
CA LEU A 371 2.23 3.58 -23.19
C LEU A 371 2.70 4.95 -22.68
N ASP A 372 2.57 5.99 -23.51
CA ASP A 372 2.78 7.39 -23.13
C ASP A 372 1.47 8.16 -23.27
N VAL A 373 0.88 8.17 -24.47
CA VAL A 373 -0.36 8.90 -24.74
C VAL A 373 -1.55 8.30 -24.01
N PHE A 374 -1.62 6.97 -23.90
CA PHE A 374 -2.68 6.23 -23.22
C PHE A 374 -2.30 5.77 -21.81
N ALA A 375 -1.16 6.22 -21.27
CA ALA A 375 -0.64 5.77 -19.97
C ALA A 375 -1.67 5.90 -18.82
N GLU A 376 -2.42 6.99 -18.77
CA GLU A 376 -3.46 7.20 -17.75
C GLU A 376 -4.72 6.38 -18.03
N ASP A 377 -5.19 6.38 -19.29
CA ASP A 377 -6.46 5.74 -19.69
C ASP A 377 -6.41 4.22 -19.61
N PHE A 378 -5.27 3.64 -19.97
CA PHE A 378 -5.00 2.21 -19.94
C PHE A 378 -4.08 1.83 -18.78
N SER A 379 -4.04 2.63 -17.72
CA SER A 379 -3.45 2.19 -16.47
C SER A 379 -4.27 1.03 -15.88
N PRO A 380 -3.66 0.10 -15.12
CA PRO A 380 -4.38 -0.99 -14.45
C PRO A 380 -5.54 -0.55 -13.55
N ASN A 381 -5.51 0.71 -13.07
CA ASN A 381 -6.60 1.30 -12.29
C ASN A 381 -7.81 1.76 -13.12
N ASN A 382 -7.65 1.91 -14.44
CA ASN A 382 -8.66 2.46 -15.34
C ASN A 382 -9.11 1.45 -16.42
N ALA A 383 -8.24 0.54 -16.84
CA ALA A 383 -8.52 -0.49 -17.82
C ALA A 383 -7.77 -1.77 -17.54
N GLY A 384 -8.22 -2.85 -18.18
CA GLY A 384 -7.54 -4.13 -18.14
C GLY A 384 -8.21 -5.16 -19.02
N ILE A 385 -7.78 -6.39 -18.83
CA ILE A 385 -8.21 -7.58 -19.55
C ILE A 385 -9.01 -8.45 -18.58
N LEU A 386 -10.23 -8.78 -18.97
CA LEU A 386 -11.10 -9.70 -18.23
C LEU A 386 -11.55 -10.84 -19.13
N GLU A 387 -11.63 -12.02 -18.53
CA GLU A 387 -12.28 -13.17 -19.12
C GLU A 387 -13.77 -13.17 -18.72
N GLY A 388 -14.64 -13.20 -19.73
CA GLY A 388 -16.08 -13.32 -19.57
C GLY A 388 -16.61 -14.58 -20.23
N ILE A 389 -17.30 -15.42 -19.48
CA ILE A 389 -18.01 -16.58 -20.00
C ILE A 389 -19.37 -16.14 -20.52
N VAL A 390 -19.69 -16.51 -21.76
CA VAL A 390 -20.96 -16.18 -22.40
C VAL A 390 -22.10 -16.95 -21.74
N THR A 391 -23.07 -16.23 -21.18
CA THR A 391 -24.22 -16.86 -20.52
C THR A 391 -25.27 -17.34 -21.54
N PRO A 392 -26.11 -18.33 -21.22
CA PRO A 392 -27.24 -18.72 -22.09
C PRO A 392 -28.26 -17.59 -22.36
N ARG A 393 -28.25 -16.53 -21.54
CA ARG A 393 -29.12 -15.35 -21.68
C ARG A 393 -28.48 -14.23 -22.51
N SER A 394 -27.25 -14.43 -22.98
CA SER A 394 -26.51 -13.43 -23.72
C SER A 394 -27.16 -13.15 -25.08
N LEU A 395 -27.31 -11.86 -25.41
CA LEU A 395 -27.78 -11.44 -26.73
C LEU A 395 -26.75 -11.72 -27.85
N LEU A 396 -25.53 -12.13 -27.48
CA LEU A 396 -24.52 -12.59 -28.42
C LEU A 396 -24.65 -14.07 -28.76
N ALA A 397 -25.37 -14.86 -27.94
CA ALA A 397 -25.55 -16.27 -28.20
C ALA A 397 -26.25 -16.48 -29.56
N GLY A 398 -25.68 -17.34 -30.39
CA GLY A 398 -26.18 -17.65 -31.73
C GLY A 398 -25.91 -16.58 -32.79
N HIS A 399 -25.14 -15.53 -32.48
CA HIS A 399 -24.80 -14.46 -33.43
C HIS A 399 -23.30 -14.21 -33.47
N THR A 400 -22.84 -13.50 -34.49
CA THR A 400 -21.45 -13.05 -34.57
C THR A 400 -21.26 -11.70 -33.87
N MET A 401 -20.05 -11.43 -33.36
CA MET A 401 -19.75 -10.11 -32.76
C MET A 401 -19.86 -8.98 -33.79
N ARG A 402 -19.63 -9.29 -35.07
CA ARG A 402 -19.78 -8.37 -36.19
C ARG A 402 -21.24 -7.96 -36.40
N GLU A 403 -22.17 -8.92 -36.41
CA GLU A 403 -23.61 -8.65 -36.52
C GLU A 403 -24.12 -7.74 -35.40
N LYS A 404 -23.72 -8.03 -34.15
CA LYS A 404 -24.15 -7.25 -32.98
C LYS A 404 -23.35 -5.96 -32.77
N ARG A 405 -22.38 -5.66 -33.65
CA ARG A 405 -21.48 -4.50 -33.55
C ARG A 405 -20.89 -4.37 -32.14
N PHE A 406 -20.42 -5.49 -31.58
CA PHE A 406 -20.13 -5.65 -30.16
C PHE A 406 -19.23 -4.53 -29.58
N ARG A 407 -18.13 -4.19 -30.28
CA ARG A 407 -17.21 -3.12 -29.86
C ARG A 407 -17.90 -1.76 -29.76
N LYS A 408 -18.68 -1.40 -30.79
CA LYS A 408 -19.38 -0.11 -30.86
C LYS A 408 -20.46 0.01 -29.79
N THR A 409 -21.16 -1.08 -29.50
CA THR A 409 -22.28 -1.11 -28.54
C THR A 409 -21.82 -1.15 -27.08
N ASN A 410 -20.68 -1.79 -26.79
CA ASN A 410 -20.25 -2.04 -25.41
C ASN A 410 -18.96 -1.31 -25.02
N GLY A 411 -18.20 -0.75 -25.97
CA GLY A 411 -16.94 -0.05 -25.66
C GLY A 411 -15.84 -0.95 -25.10
N VAL A 412 -15.95 -2.27 -25.32
CA VAL A 412 -14.94 -3.27 -24.95
C VAL A 412 -14.44 -3.99 -26.21
N VAL A 413 -13.18 -4.39 -26.20
CA VAL A 413 -12.46 -4.94 -27.33
C VAL A 413 -12.18 -6.43 -27.09
N PRO A 414 -12.84 -7.36 -27.80
CA PRO A 414 -12.53 -8.78 -27.68
C PRO A 414 -11.12 -9.05 -28.24
N VAL A 415 -10.32 -9.80 -27.49
CA VAL A 415 -8.92 -10.13 -27.80
C VAL A 415 -8.80 -11.60 -28.20
N VAL A 416 -9.39 -12.52 -27.42
CA VAL A 416 -9.30 -13.97 -27.64
C VAL A 416 -10.68 -14.60 -27.44
N LEU A 417 -11.00 -15.62 -28.25
CA LEU A 417 -12.15 -16.50 -28.08
C LEU A 417 -11.63 -17.90 -27.76
N CYS A 418 -12.04 -18.48 -26.63
CA CYS A 418 -11.72 -19.85 -26.28
C CYS A 418 -12.97 -20.72 -26.17
N ARG A 419 -12.89 -21.91 -26.76
CA ARG A 419 -13.95 -22.92 -26.77
C ARG A 419 -13.31 -24.29 -26.56
N ASP A 420 -13.85 -25.05 -25.61
CA ASP A 420 -13.39 -26.41 -25.29
C ASP A 420 -11.86 -26.53 -25.06
N GLY A 421 -11.26 -25.48 -24.47
CA GLY A 421 -9.82 -25.41 -24.19
C GLY A 421 -8.94 -24.98 -25.38
N ILE A 422 -9.52 -24.72 -26.55
CA ILE A 422 -8.82 -24.21 -27.72
C ILE A 422 -9.06 -22.69 -27.80
N CYS A 423 -7.98 -21.92 -27.83
CA CYS A 423 -8.01 -20.47 -27.92
C CYS A 423 -7.66 -19.97 -29.32
N GLN A 424 -8.51 -19.12 -29.86
CA GLN A 424 -8.41 -18.52 -31.18
C GLN A 424 -8.20 -17.01 -31.08
N PHE A 425 -7.24 -16.51 -31.86
CA PHE A 425 -6.83 -15.10 -31.88
C PHE A 425 -7.25 -14.38 -33.17
N ASP A 426 -7.29 -15.12 -34.29
CA ASP A 426 -7.73 -14.65 -35.59
C ASP A 426 -9.25 -14.82 -35.78
N GLN A 427 -9.84 -14.08 -36.72
CA GLN A 427 -11.24 -14.24 -37.18
C GLN A 427 -12.37 -14.30 -36.11
N ILE A 428 -12.08 -14.06 -34.83
CA ILE A 428 -13.01 -14.26 -33.70
C ILE A 428 -14.31 -13.46 -33.81
N THR A 429 -14.32 -12.40 -34.60
CA THR A 429 -15.50 -11.53 -34.79
C THR A 429 -16.50 -12.10 -35.80
N ARG A 430 -16.08 -13.06 -36.64
CA ARG A 430 -16.89 -13.75 -37.66
C ARG A 430 -17.46 -15.07 -37.14
N GLU A 431 -16.91 -15.58 -36.04
CA GLU A 431 -17.40 -16.80 -35.39
C GLU A 431 -18.77 -16.58 -34.73
N THR A 432 -19.62 -17.60 -34.81
CA THR A 432 -20.88 -17.62 -34.08
C THR A 432 -20.62 -17.98 -32.62
N ILE A 433 -21.02 -17.08 -31.73
CA ILE A 433 -20.78 -17.22 -30.29
C ILE A 433 -21.80 -18.19 -29.68
N LYS A 434 -21.33 -19.13 -28.87
CA LYS A 434 -22.12 -20.12 -28.16
C LYS A 434 -22.11 -19.85 -26.65
N PRO A 435 -23.19 -20.19 -25.93
CA PRO A 435 -23.16 -20.22 -24.47
C PRO A 435 -22.03 -21.12 -23.98
N GLY A 436 -21.27 -20.66 -22.99
CA GLY A 436 -20.10 -21.36 -22.45
C GLY A 436 -18.77 -20.96 -23.10
N ASP A 437 -18.78 -20.25 -24.24
CA ASP A 437 -17.55 -19.67 -24.80
C ASP A 437 -16.91 -18.70 -23.80
N ALA A 438 -15.59 -18.78 -23.65
CA ALA A 438 -14.80 -17.83 -22.86
C ALA A 438 -14.26 -16.74 -23.79
N LEU A 439 -14.53 -15.49 -23.46
CA LEU A 439 -14.05 -14.33 -24.21
C LEU A 439 -13.13 -13.50 -23.37
N LEU A 440 -11.87 -13.39 -23.81
CA LEU A 440 -10.91 -12.47 -23.24
C LEU A 440 -11.12 -11.11 -23.89
N MET A 441 -11.41 -10.08 -23.08
CA MET A 441 -11.76 -8.74 -23.55
C MET A 441 -10.85 -7.72 -22.88
N PHE A 442 -10.42 -6.71 -23.63
CA PHE A 442 -9.75 -5.52 -23.12
C PHE A 442 -10.71 -4.34 -23.09
N GLY A 443 -10.66 -3.53 -22.05
CA GLY A 443 -11.45 -2.31 -21.98
C GLY A 443 -11.30 -1.57 -20.67
N ARG A 444 -11.92 -0.40 -20.59
CA ARG A 444 -11.95 0.40 -19.37
C ARG A 444 -12.94 -0.17 -18.36
N TRP A 445 -12.64 -0.02 -17.06
CA TRP A 445 -13.45 -0.61 -15.98
C TRP A 445 -14.88 -0.08 -15.94
N ASP A 446 -15.12 1.17 -16.33
CA ASP A 446 -16.48 1.70 -16.44
C ASP A 446 -17.31 0.95 -17.48
N LYS A 447 -16.70 0.53 -18.59
CA LYS A 447 -17.37 -0.24 -19.65
C LYS A 447 -17.60 -1.70 -19.27
N PHE A 448 -16.69 -2.32 -18.52
CA PHE A 448 -16.94 -3.64 -17.95
C PHE A 448 -18.10 -3.64 -16.96
N ARG A 449 -18.21 -2.62 -16.10
CA ARG A 449 -19.37 -2.47 -15.19
C ARG A 449 -20.69 -2.28 -15.94
N GLU A 450 -20.70 -1.54 -17.05
CA GLU A 450 -21.87 -1.43 -17.92
C GLU A 450 -22.23 -2.78 -18.56
N LEU A 451 -21.23 -3.55 -19.00
CA LEU A 451 -21.42 -4.86 -19.63
C LEU A 451 -21.97 -5.90 -18.64
N GLN A 452 -21.47 -5.90 -17.39
CA GLN A 452 -21.92 -6.81 -16.34
C GLN A 452 -23.41 -6.64 -16.03
N LYS A 453 -23.92 -5.40 -16.03
CA LYS A 453 -25.36 -5.11 -15.82
C LYS A 453 -26.27 -5.73 -16.89
N LYS A 454 -25.75 -6.04 -18.09
CA LYS A 454 -26.52 -6.64 -19.19
C LYS A 454 -26.69 -8.17 -19.05
N ASN A 455 -26.14 -8.80 -18.00
CA ASN A 455 -26.20 -10.24 -17.72
C ASN A 455 -25.78 -11.15 -18.90
N SER A 456 -25.05 -10.59 -19.87
CA SER A 456 -24.61 -11.30 -21.08
C SER A 456 -23.34 -12.12 -20.85
N PHE A 457 -22.61 -11.82 -19.78
CA PHE A 457 -21.36 -12.46 -19.39
C PHE A 457 -21.31 -12.69 -17.89
N THR A 458 -20.66 -13.78 -17.49
CA THR A 458 -20.18 -14.01 -16.13
C THR A 458 -18.66 -13.92 -16.14
N PHE A 459 -18.10 -12.97 -15.40
CA PHE A 459 -16.65 -12.75 -15.34
C PHE A 459 -16.00 -13.67 -14.30
N THR A 460 -14.82 -14.19 -14.60
CA THR A 460 -14.13 -15.21 -13.77
C THR A 460 -13.17 -14.60 -12.73
N SER A 461 -12.83 -13.32 -12.86
CA SER A 461 -12.02 -12.55 -11.91
C SER A 461 -12.80 -11.36 -11.36
N GLU A 462 -12.78 -11.18 -10.03
CA GLU A 462 -13.39 -10.05 -9.29
C GLU A 462 -12.64 -8.73 -9.49
#